data_AF-A0A1K1R6C0-F1
#
_entry.id   AF-A0A1K1R6C0-F1
#
_cell.length_a   1.000
_cell.length_b   1.000
_cell.length_c   1.000
_cell.angle_alpha   90.00
_cell.angle_beta   90.00
_cell.angle_gamma   90.00
#
_symmetry.space_group_name_H-M   'P 1'
#
loop_
_entity.id
_entity.type
_entity.pdbx_description
1 polymer ?
#
loop_
_entity_poly.entity_id
_entity_poly.type
_entity_poly.pdbx_seq_one_letter_code
_entity_poly.pdbx_strand_id
1 'polypeptide(L)'
;MALTYKLSLVALLSTLPLAACAQDAQLTDPRIAAIVVTANQVGIDAGKLAIGKTHTTQVRDFAKLMVTDHTSVNRSAVALATRLNLFYASASERPAR
;
A
#
# COMPACT_ATOMS: atom_id res chain seq x y z
N MET A 1 52.92 44.23 1.98
CA MET A 1 52.87 43.34 0.79
C MET A 1 52.82 41.90 1.31
N ALA A 2 51.93 41.09 0.74
CA ALA A 2 51.58 39.71 1.12
C ALA A 2 50.56 39.56 2.28
N LEU A 3 49.28 39.50 1.93
CA LEU A 3 48.41 38.48 2.52
C LEU A 3 47.59 37.82 1.41
N THR A 4 48.21 36.78 0.86
CA THR A 4 47.71 35.89 -0.17
C THR A 4 46.63 34.96 0.38
N TYR A 5 45.53 34.88 -0.38
CA TYR A 5 44.87 33.63 -0.78
C TYR A 5 44.64 32.57 0.31
N LYS A 6 43.57 32.74 1.10
CA LYS A 6 42.86 31.61 1.75
C LYS A 6 41.36 31.72 1.52
N LEU A 7 40.97 32.05 0.29
CA LEU A 7 39.61 31.87 -0.19
C LEU A 7 39.60 30.62 -1.08
N SER A 8 39.72 29.45 -0.49
CA SER A 8 39.55 28.20 -1.21
C SER A 8 39.24 27.07 -0.26
N LEU A 9 38.27 26.26 -0.69
CA LEU A 9 37.95 24.91 -0.20
C LEU A 9 36.81 24.73 0.82
N VAL A 10 35.79 25.60 0.85
CA VAL A 10 34.51 25.25 1.52
C VAL A 10 33.29 25.38 0.59
N ALA A 11 33.45 25.96 -0.60
CA ALA A 11 32.33 26.27 -1.49
C ALA A 11 32.13 25.29 -2.68
N LEU A 12 32.70 24.07 -2.65
CA LEU A 12 32.64 23.15 -3.80
C LEU A 12 31.92 21.82 -3.56
N LEU A 13 31.28 21.63 -2.40
CA LEU A 13 30.60 20.35 -2.08
C LEU A 13 29.07 20.47 -1.95
N SER A 14 28.46 21.50 -2.53
CA SER A 14 27.03 21.79 -2.35
C SER A 14 26.13 21.42 -3.54
N THR A 15 26.69 20.84 -4.61
CA THR A 15 25.92 20.56 -5.85
C THR A 15 26.05 19.12 -6.33
N LEU A 16 26.12 18.14 -5.42
CA LEU A 16 25.81 16.77 -5.79
C LEU A 16 24.29 16.67 -5.92
N PRO A 17 23.72 16.45 -7.12
CA PRO A 17 22.33 16.03 -7.20
C PRO A 17 22.28 14.65 -6.54
N LEU A 18 21.73 14.59 -5.33
CA LEU A 18 21.21 13.32 -4.82
C LEU A 18 20.07 12.96 -5.76
N ALA A 19 20.38 12.18 -6.80
CA ALA A 19 19.37 11.49 -7.57
C ALA A 19 18.68 10.53 -6.60
N ALA A 20 17.64 11.02 -5.93
CA ALA A 20 16.71 10.18 -5.22
C ALA A 20 16.02 9.35 -6.32
N CYS A 21 16.51 8.14 -6.54
CA CYS A 21 15.75 7.14 -7.25
C CYS A 21 14.49 6.90 -6.42
N ALA A 22 13.41 7.59 -6.76
CA ALA A 22 12.08 7.19 -6.36
C ALA A 22 11.91 5.77 -6.92
N GLN A 23 12.14 4.78 -6.07
CA GLN A 23 11.77 3.40 -6.38
C GLN A 23 10.26 3.40 -6.39
N ASP A 24 9.66 3.69 -7.55
CA ASP A 24 8.29 3.32 -7.84
C ASP A 24 8.24 1.80 -7.68
N ALA A 25 7.96 1.36 -6.46
CA ALA A 25 7.80 -0.04 -6.13
C ALA A 25 6.53 -0.47 -6.84
N GLN A 26 6.68 -0.91 -8.10
CA GLN A 26 5.59 -1.29 -8.97
C GLN A 26 4.60 -2.16 -8.20
N LEU A 27 3.34 -1.76 -8.24
CA LEU A 27 2.28 -2.47 -7.55
C LEU A 27 2.06 -3.80 -8.27
N THR A 28 2.49 -4.90 -7.65
CA THR A 28 2.40 -6.25 -8.21
C THR A 28 1.06 -6.90 -7.90
N ASP A 29 0.60 -7.84 -8.73
CA ASP A 29 -0.68 -8.55 -8.52
C ASP A 29 -0.86 -9.15 -7.12
N PRO A 30 0.15 -9.80 -6.49
CA PRO A 30 0.03 -10.26 -5.10
C PRO A 30 -0.18 -9.11 -4.10
N ARG A 31 0.47 -7.95 -4.32
CA ARG A 31 0.27 -6.75 -3.49
C ARG A 31 -1.12 -6.15 -3.70
N ILE A 32 -1.63 -6.14 -4.93
CA ILE A 32 -3.00 -5.71 -5.23
C ILE A 32 -4.00 -6.60 -4.50
N ALA A 33 -3.85 -7.93 -4.60
CA ALA A 33 -4.70 -8.88 -3.90
C ALA A 33 -4.69 -8.68 -2.38
N ALA A 34 -3.51 -8.46 -1.79
CA ALA A 34 -3.35 -8.19 -0.37
C ALA A 34 -4.04 -6.87 0.06
N ILE A 35 -3.90 -5.80 -0.73
CA ILE A 35 -4.56 -4.51 -0.48
C ILE A 35 -6.08 -4.68 -0.51
N VAL A 36 -6.62 -5.38 -1.51
CA VAL A 36 -8.07 -5.62 -1.64
C VAL A 36 -8.62 -6.36 -0.42
N VAL A 37 -7.98 -7.47 -0.03
CA VAL A 37 -8.43 -8.26 1.13
C VAL A 37 -8.39 -7.44 2.41
N THR A 38 -7.32 -6.67 2.61
CA THR A 38 -7.13 -5.81 3.79
C THR A 38 -8.16 -4.69 3.84
N ALA A 39 -8.37 -3.96 2.73
CA ALA A 39 -9.32 -2.85 2.68
C ALA A 39 -10.76 -3.30 2.94
N ASN A 40 -11.18 -4.43 2.36
CA ASN A 40 -12.49 -5.01 2.63
C ASN A 40 -12.61 -5.51 4.08
N GLN A 41 -11.54 -6.04 4.67
CA GLN A 41 -11.56 -6.44 6.08
C GLN A 41 -11.82 -5.23 6.99
N VAL A 42 -11.20 -4.08 6.71
CA VAL A 42 -11.52 -2.81 7.39
C VAL A 42 -13.00 -2.45 7.23
N GLY A 43 -13.58 -2.61 6.03
CA GLY A 43 -15.00 -2.41 5.79
C GLY A 43 -15.91 -3.36 6.59
N ILE A 44 -15.54 -4.64 6.70
CA ILE A 44 -16.25 -5.63 7.53
C ILE A 44 -16.23 -5.21 9.00
N ASP A 45 -15.08 -4.82 9.51
CA ASP A 45 -14.91 -4.48 10.93
C ASP A 45 -15.63 -3.18 11.28
N ALA A 46 -15.59 -2.19 10.38
CA ALA A 46 -16.40 -0.98 10.49
C ALA A 46 -17.90 -1.28 10.47
N GLY A 47 -18.36 -2.16 9.58
CA GLY A 47 -19.75 -2.61 9.53
C GLY A 47 -20.18 -3.29 10.84
N LYS A 48 -19.37 -4.20 11.38
CA LYS A 48 -19.64 -4.83 12.69
C LYS A 48 -19.71 -3.81 13.82
N LEU A 49 -18.78 -2.84 13.84
CA LEU A 49 -18.79 -1.77 14.82
C LEU A 49 -20.06 -0.92 14.73
N ALA A 50 -20.49 -0.58 13.51
CA ALA A 50 -21.72 0.19 13.27
C ALA A 50 -22.96 -0.58 13.73
N ILE A 51 -23.06 -1.88 13.45
CA ILE A 51 -24.15 -2.75 13.93
C ILE A 51 -24.26 -2.71 15.46
N GLY A 52 -23.12 -2.75 16.16
CA GLY A 52 -23.06 -2.73 17.63
C GLY A 52 -23.34 -1.38 18.28
N LYS A 53 -23.24 -0.27 17.53
CA LYS A 53 -23.37 1.10 18.06
C LYS A 53 -24.62 1.84 17.63
N THR A 54 -25.18 1.51 16.47
CA THR A 54 -26.28 2.30 15.90
C THR A 54 -27.63 2.02 16.56
N HIS A 55 -28.45 3.06 16.70
CA HIS A 55 -29.86 2.96 17.08
C HIS A 55 -30.80 3.15 15.88
N THR A 56 -30.27 3.45 14.69
CA THR A 56 -31.06 3.69 13.48
C THR A 56 -31.12 2.44 12.62
N THR A 57 -32.33 1.96 12.31
CA THR A 57 -32.55 0.75 11.49
C THR A 57 -31.86 0.81 10.13
N GLN A 58 -31.97 1.94 9.43
CA GLN A 58 -31.35 2.13 8.11
C GLN A 58 -29.82 1.99 8.16
N VAL A 59 -29.18 2.55 9.19
CA VAL A 59 -27.71 2.43 9.38
C VAL A 59 -27.33 0.98 9.71
N ARG A 60 -28.15 0.28 10.50
CA ARG A 60 -27.92 -1.13 10.85
C ARG A 60 -28.00 -2.02 9.61
N ASP A 61 -28.97 -1.80 8.75
CA ASP A 61 -29.18 -2.60 7.56
C ASP A 61 -28.11 -2.32 6.50
N PHE A 62 -27.70 -1.06 6.34
CA PHE A 62 -26.54 -0.72 5.53
C PHE A 62 -25.25 -1.38 6.04
N ALA A 63 -25.03 -1.36 7.36
CA ALA A 63 -23.85 -2.00 7.95
C ALA A 63 -23.83 -3.53 7.77
N LYS A 64 -25.00 -4.19 7.81
CA LYS A 64 -25.10 -5.63 7.47
C LYS A 64 -24.77 -5.88 6.00
N LEU A 65 -25.20 -5.00 5.09
CA LEU A 65 -24.85 -5.08 3.68
C LEU A 65 -23.34 -4.94 3.48
N MET A 66 -22.70 -3.96 4.13
CA MET A 66 -21.25 -3.81 4.11
C MET A 66 -20.52 -5.10 4.53
N VAL A 67 -20.94 -5.72 5.64
CA VAL A 67 -20.33 -6.98 6.09
C VAL A 67 -20.53 -8.08 5.06
N THR A 68 -21.73 -8.21 4.49
CA THR A 68 -22.07 -9.25 3.52
C THR A 68 -21.24 -9.12 2.24
N ASP A 69 -21.24 -7.93 1.66
CA ASP A 69 -20.63 -7.67 0.35
C ASP A 69 -19.10 -7.73 0.44
N HIS A 70 -18.49 -7.07 1.43
CA HIS A 70 -17.04 -7.12 1.60
C HIS A 70 -16.54 -8.53 1.93
N THR A 71 -17.30 -9.33 2.68
CA THR A 71 -16.96 -10.75 2.91
C THR A 71 -17.02 -11.54 1.60
N SER A 72 -18.01 -11.27 0.75
CA SER A 72 -18.14 -11.90 -0.57
C SER A 72 -16.98 -11.56 -1.49
N VAL A 73 -16.56 -10.29 -1.52
CA VAL A 73 -15.39 -9.85 -2.28
C VAL A 73 -14.11 -10.51 -1.74
N ASN A 74 -13.93 -10.62 -0.42
CA ASN A 74 -12.75 -11.30 0.15
C ASN A 74 -12.68 -12.77 -0.28
N ARG A 75 -13.79 -13.51 -0.25
CA ARG A 75 -13.82 -14.90 -0.74
C ARG A 75 -13.43 -14.98 -2.22
N SER A 76 -13.94 -14.04 -3.02
CA SER A 76 -13.66 -14.00 -4.47
C SER A 76 -12.20 -13.65 -4.75
N ALA A 77 -11.64 -12.69 -4.01
CA ALA A 77 -10.24 -12.27 -4.12
C ALA A 77 -9.28 -13.40 -3.74
N VAL A 78 -9.55 -14.10 -2.63
CA VAL A 78 -8.75 -15.28 -2.22
C VAL A 78 -8.84 -16.38 -3.28
N ALA A 79 -10.04 -16.72 -3.75
CA ALA A 79 -10.23 -17.74 -4.77
C ALA A 79 -9.48 -17.41 -6.08
N LEU A 80 -9.50 -16.14 -6.50
CA LEU A 80 -8.76 -15.68 -7.67
C LEU A 80 -7.24 -15.75 -7.45
N ALA A 81 -6.75 -15.26 -6.31
CA ALA A 81 -5.34 -15.28 -5.97
C ALA A 81 -4.78 -16.71 -5.93
N THR A 82 -5.54 -17.66 -5.38
CA THR A 82 -5.19 -19.08 -5.40
C THR A 82 -5.15 -19.63 -6.82
N ARG A 83 -6.17 -19.36 -7.63
CA ARG A 83 -6.22 -19.81 -9.04
C ARG A 83 -5.06 -19.28 -9.89
N LEU A 84 -4.61 -18.06 -9.60
CA LEU A 84 -3.52 -17.40 -10.31
C LEU A 84 -2.15 -17.66 -9.67
N ASN A 85 -2.07 -18.44 -8.59
CA ASN A 85 -0.83 -18.70 -7.87
C ASN A 85 -0.09 -17.42 -7.48
N LEU A 86 -0.82 -16.43 -6.96
CA LEU A 86 -0.26 -15.16 -6.50
C LEU A 86 0.50 -15.38 -5.19
N PHE A 87 1.75 -15.83 -5.31
CA PHE A 87 2.70 -15.89 -4.21
C PHE A 87 3.52 -14.59 -4.16
N TYR A 88 4.03 -14.24 -2.98
CA TYR A 88 5.06 -13.22 -2.90
C TYR A 88 6.29 -13.73 -3.66
N ALA A 89 6.52 -13.21 -4.86
CA ALA A 89 7.85 -13.28 -5.45
C ALA A 89 8.78 -12.47 -4.54
N SER A 90 9.76 -13.14 -3.93
CA SER A 90 10.83 -12.41 -3.26
C SER A 90 11.57 -11.57 -4.31
N ALA A 91 12.18 -10.47 -3.88
CA ALA A 91 12.89 -9.56 -4.79
C ALA A 91 13.97 -10.24 -5.66
N SER A 92 14.38 -11.47 -5.31
CA SER A 92 15.33 -12.33 -6.01
C SER A 92 14.79 -13.06 -7.24
N GLU A 93 13.47 -13.06 -7.50
CA GLU A 93 12.86 -13.85 -8.58
C GLU A 93 12.50 -13.03 -9.84
N ARG A 94 12.91 -11.75 -9.92
CA ARG A 94 12.66 -10.94 -11.12
C ARG A 94 13.64 -11.34 -12.23
N PRO A 95 13.18 -11.88 -13.38
CA PRO A 95 14.06 -12.06 -14.53
C PRO A 95 14.54 -10.69 -14.99
N ALA A 96 15.85 -10.56 -15.20
CA ALA A 96 16.47 -9.38 -15.78
C ALA A 96 15.81 -9.13 -17.15
N ARG A 97 15.21 -7.95 -17.30
CA ARG A 97 14.65 -7.50 -18.57
C ARG A 97 15.73 -6.88 -19.43
#